data_AF-A0A938ZL90-F1
#
_entry.id   AF-A0A938ZL90-F1
#
_cell.length_a   1.000
_cell.length_b   1.000
_cell.length_c   1.000
_cell.angle_alpha   90.00
_cell.angle_beta   90.00
_cell.angle_gamma   90.00
#
_symmetry.space_group_name_H-M   'P 1'
#
loop_
_entity.id
_entity.type
_entity.pdbx_description
1 polymer ?
#
loop_
_entity_poly.entity_id
_entity_poly.type
_entity_poly.pdbx_seq_one_letter_code
_entity_poly.pdbx_strand_id
1 'polypeptide(L)'
;MSHKQLIYCWQKWLLPILMPAIVQIVVLTLGVLSILGSTAPMSHAQAVFNIQEQQTPSKSTVLNATVYHSPDCNCCGGWIEHLKAQGFKITDFSTPDIETVKQKYNVPDNLSSCHTAIANGYVIEGHVPAGDIKRLLQEKPNVVGLSVPQMPVGTPGMEMGNRKDPFSVLSFDRNNSVAVFNQYRGES
;
A
#
# COMPACT_ATOMS: atom_id res chain seq x y z
N MET A 1 34.23 11.56 29.51
CA MET A 1 32.82 11.14 29.32
C MET A 1 31.95 12.32 29.79
N SER A 2 31.24 12.99 28.88
CA SER A 2 30.71 14.34 29.10
C SER A 2 29.41 14.36 29.91
N HIS A 3 29.32 15.29 30.86
CA HIS A 3 28.25 15.51 31.85
C HIS A 3 26.84 15.66 31.25
N LYS A 4 26.72 15.84 29.93
CA LYS A 4 25.45 16.00 29.21
C LYS A 4 24.71 14.67 28.93
N GLN A 5 25.38 13.52 29.03
CA GLN A 5 24.75 12.21 28.81
C GLN A 5 23.96 11.70 30.03
N LEU A 6 24.25 12.19 31.24
CA LEU A 6 23.57 11.76 32.47
C LEU A 6 22.16 12.36 32.62
N ILE A 7 21.91 13.53 32.02
CA ILE A 7 20.62 14.23 32.13
C ILE A 7 19.55 13.59 31.22
N TYR A 8 19.95 12.99 30.10
CA TYR A 8 19.02 12.47 29.08
C TYR A 8 18.36 11.13 29.46
N CYS A 9 18.90 10.39 30.44
CA CYS A 9 18.31 9.12 30.91
C CYS A 9 17.10 9.32 31.83
N TRP A 10 17.02 10.41 32.59
CA TRP A 10 15.97 10.60 33.60
C TRP A 10 14.64 11.07 33.01
N GLN A 11 14.65 11.78 31.88
CA GLN A 11 13.43 12.35 31.31
C GLN A 11 12.60 11.36 30.49
N LYS A 12 13.22 10.26 30.03
CA LYS A 12 12.60 9.29 29.10
C LYS A 12 11.87 8.13 29.79
N TRP A 13 12.09 7.93 31.10
CA TRP A 13 11.53 6.79 31.85
C TRP A 13 10.50 7.16 32.93
N LEU A 14 10.29 8.44 33.24
CA LEU A 14 9.34 8.88 34.28
C LEU A 14 7.95 9.27 33.76
N LEU A 15 7.76 9.49 32.45
CA LEU A 15 6.46 9.89 31.89
C LEU A 15 5.42 8.79 31.59
N PRO A 16 5.72 7.48 31.43
CA PRO A 16 4.69 6.51 31.07
C PRO A 16 3.89 5.96 32.27
N ILE A 17 4.27 6.29 33.52
CA ILE A 17 3.61 5.77 34.74
C ILE A 17 2.59 6.77 35.33
N LEU A 18 2.69 8.06 35.00
CA LEU A 18 1.79 9.11 35.53
C LEU A 18 0.50 9.32 34.72
N MET A 19 0.42 8.83 33.48
CA MET A 19 -0.71 9.09 32.57
C MET A 19 -1.96 8.18 32.70
N PRO A 20 -1.96 6.97 33.29
CA PRO A 20 -3.20 6.19 33.40
C PRO A 20 -4.06 6.53 34.64
N ALA A 21 -3.49 7.14 35.68
CA ALA A 21 -4.20 7.37 36.94
C ALA A 21 -5.27 8.48 36.89
N ILE A 22 -5.19 9.40 35.92
CA ILE A 22 -6.17 10.51 35.78
C ILE A 22 -7.44 10.03 35.06
N VAL A 23 -7.32 9.02 34.19
CA VAL A 23 -8.43 8.54 33.33
C VAL A 23 -9.47 7.75 34.12
N GLN A 24 -9.09 7.13 35.25
CA GLN A 24 -10.02 6.33 36.07
C GLN A 24 -10.83 7.14 37.11
N ILE A 25 -10.44 8.38 37.43
CA ILE A 25 -11.15 9.18 38.47
C ILE A 25 -12.44 9.81 37.93
N VAL A 26 -12.55 10.04 36.61
CA VAL A 26 -13.71 10.73 36.01
C VAL A 26 -14.94 9.82 35.87
N VAL A 27 -14.80 8.50 35.96
CA VAL A 27 -15.89 7.54 35.68
C VAL A 27 -16.77 7.22 36.91
N LEU A 28 -16.41 7.69 38.12
CA LEU A 28 -17.03 7.23 39.37
C LEU A 28 -17.84 8.29 40.17
N THR A 29 -18.29 9.39 39.58
CA THR A 29 -19.11 10.40 40.30
C THR A 29 -20.53 10.63 39.77
N LEU A 30 -20.97 9.93 38.73
CA LEU A 30 -22.32 10.09 38.17
C LEU A 30 -23.13 8.79 38.25
N GLY A 31 -23.15 8.18 39.42
CA GLY A 31 -24.06 7.09 39.76
C GLY A 31 -24.84 7.44 41.02
N VAL A 32 -26.16 7.36 40.92
CA VAL A 32 -27.17 7.35 42.00
C VAL A 32 -27.79 8.71 42.36
N LEU A 33 -28.98 8.99 41.81
CA LEU A 33 -30.14 9.35 42.63
C LEU A 33 -31.46 9.08 41.89
N SER A 34 -32.29 8.20 42.47
CA SER A 34 -33.64 7.83 42.03
C SER A 34 -34.70 8.83 42.52
N ILE A 35 -35.88 8.90 41.85
CA ILE A 35 -37.25 8.75 42.42
C ILE A 35 -38.36 9.37 41.53
N LEU A 36 -39.43 8.57 41.36
CA LEU A 36 -40.84 8.78 40.95
C LEU A 36 -41.35 10.10 40.34
N GLY A 37 -42.00 9.94 39.16
CA GLY A 37 -43.42 10.29 38.93
C GLY A 37 -43.77 11.74 38.56
N SER A 38 -44.22 11.96 37.31
CA SER A 38 -45.33 12.87 36.94
C SER A 38 -45.60 12.84 35.43
N THR A 39 -46.86 12.67 35.06
CA THR A 39 -47.37 12.79 33.68
C THR A 39 -47.62 14.25 33.33
N ALA A 40 -46.98 14.76 32.27
CA ALA A 40 -47.55 15.78 31.38
C ALA A 40 -46.69 15.93 30.11
N PRO A 41 -47.29 16.08 28.93
CA PRO A 41 -46.57 16.32 27.69
C PRO A 41 -46.37 17.82 27.48
N MET A 42 -45.20 18.25 27.03
CA MET A 42 -45.05 19.48 26.27
C MET A 42 -43.72 19.48 25.52
N SER A 43 -43.84 19.61 24.21
CA SER A 43 -42.89 20.13 23.23
C SER A 43 -41.79 21.01 23.84
N HIS A 44 -40.55 20.91 23.36
CA HIS A 44 -39.74 22.02 22.80
C HIS A 44 -38.35 21.49 22.41
N ALA A 45 -37.94 21.87 21.18
CA ALA A 45 -36.57 21.93 20.69
C ALA A 45 -35.78 20.60 20.59
N GLN A 46 -35.84 20.00 19.40
CA GLN A 46 -34.76 19.16 18.91
C GLN A 46 -33.53 20.07 18.71
N ALA A 47 -32.64 20.11 19.70
CA ALA A 47 -31.26 20.49 19.47
C ALA A 47 -30.66 19.40 18.56
N VAL A 48 -30.76 19.61 17.25
CA VAL A 48 -29.98 18.91 16.25
C VAL A 48 -28.52 19.22 16.54
N PHE A 49 -27.89 18.36 17.35
CA PHE A 49 -26.44 18.25 17.37
C PHE A 49 -26.03 17.72 16.00
N ASN A 50 -25.85 18.65 15.08
CA ASN A 50 -25.25 18.42 13.78
C ASN A 50 -23.76 18.15 14.04
N ILE A 51 -23.43 16.93 14.45
CA ILE A 51 -22.06 16.45 14.35
C ILE A 51 -21.84 16.21 12.86
N GLN A 52 -21.50 17.29 12.15
CA GLN A 52 -20.67 17.15 10.96
C GLN A 52 -19.32 16.65 11.45
N GLU A 53 -19.23 15.33 11.52
CA GLU A 53 -17.99 14.59 11.49
C GLU A 53 -17.18 15.19 10.35
N GLN A 54 -16.14 15.96 10.71
CA GLN A 54 -15.21 16.53 9.76
C GLN A 54 -14.51 15.34 9.09
N GLN A 55 -15.09 14.86 7.99
CA GLN A 55 -14.40 14.06 6.99
C GLN A 55 -13.28 14.94 6.45
N THR A 56 -12.10 14.84 7.08
CA THR A 56 -10.85 15.20 6.44
C THR A 56 -10.82 14.44 5.11
N PRO A 57 -10.59 15.12 3.97
CA PRO A 57 -10.52 14.44 2.69
C PRO A 57 -9.36 13.45 2.77
N SER A 58 -9.68 12.17 2.83
CA SER A 58 -8.72 11.10 2.58
C SER A 58 -8.05 11.44 1.25
N LYS A 59 -6.77 11.79 1.29
CA LYS A 59 -5.97 12.11 0.12
C LYS A 59 -5.89 10.84 -0.72
N SER A 60 -6.87 10.67 -1.61
CA SER A 60 -6.90 9.60 -2.58
C SER A 60 -5.60 9.65 -3.36
N THR A 61 -4.70 8.71 -3.07
CA THR A 61 -3.41 8.65 -3.76
C THR A 61 -3.70 8.24 -5.19
N VAL A 62 -3.50 9.16 -6.12
CA VAL A 62 -3.65 8.87 -7.55
C VAL A 62 -2.67 7.76 -7.90
N LEU A 63 -3.18 6.69 -8.51
CA LEU A 63 -2.39 5.54 -8.95
C LEU A 63 -1.74 5.88 -10.29
N ASN A 64 -0.61 6.60 -10.28
CA ASN A 64 0.15 6.89 -11.49
C ASN A 64 1.25 5.86 -11.68
N ALA A 65 1.45 5.40 -12.92
CA ALA A 65 2.62 4.61 -13.27
C ALA A 65 3.14 5.00 -14.66
N THR A 66 4.46 5.10 -14.78
CA THR A 66 5.13 5.19 -16.09
C THR A 66 5.64 3.81 -16.46
N VAL A 67 5.28 3.32 -17.64
CA VAL A 67 5.65 1.98 -18.13
C VAL A 67 6.66 2.12 -19.25
N TYR A 68 7.76 1.38 -19.14
CA TYR A 68 8.82 1.29 -20.14
C TYR A 68 8.82 -0.11 -20.72
N HIS A 69 8.77 -0.23 -22.05
CA HIS A 69 8.84 -1.52 -22.73
C HIS A 69 9.50 -1.41 -24.11
N SER A 70 9.88 -2.55 -24.68
CA SER A 70 10.36 -2.61 -26.07
C SER A 70 9.20 -2.41 -27.07
N PRO A 71 9.40 -1.73 -28.22
CA PRO A 71 8.40 -1.62 -29.29
C PRO A 71 7.85 -2.96 -29.75
N ASP A 72 8.67 -4.02 -29.68
CA ASP A 72 8.32 -5.35 -30.18
C ASP A 72 7.63 -6.23 -29.11
N CYS A 73 7.31 -5.68 -27.93
CA CYS A 73 6.67 -6.43 -26.85
C CYS A 73 5.14 -6.49 -27.01
N ASN A 74 4.64 -7.59 -27.56
CA ASN A 74 3.20 -7.77 -27.77
C ASN A 74 2.39 -8.00 -26.49
N CYS A 75 2.97 -8.58 -25.43
CA CYS A 75 2.24 -8.84 -24.17
C CYS A 75 2.17 -7.63 -23.22
N CYS A 76 3.10 -6.69 -23.34
CA CYS A 76 3.17 -5.50 -22.49
C CYS A 76 1.90 -4.64 -22.58
N GLY A 77 1.28 -4.56 -23.76
CA GLY A 77 0.01 -3.87 -23.97
C GLY A 77 -1.14 -4.46 -23.15
N GLY A 78 -1.23 -5.79 -23.07
CA GLY A 78 -2.27 -6.46 -22.26
C GLY A 78 -2.16 -6.13 -20.78
N TRP A 79 -0.93 -6.07 -20.26
CA TRP A 79 -0.68 -5.69 -18.87
C TRP A 79 -1.01 -4.20 -18.60
N ILE A 80 -0.67 -3.31 -19.55
CA ILE A 80 -1.04 -1.89 -19.47
C ILE A 80 -2.56 -1.72 -19.41
N GLU A 81 -3.31 -2.43 -20.26
CA GLU A 81 -4.78 -2.38 -20.25
C GLU A 81 -5.37 -2.94 -18.95
N HIS A 82 -4.79 -4.00 -18.39
CA HIS A 82 -5.14 -4.50 -17.06
C HIS A 82 -4.97 -3.42 -15.98
N LEU A 83 -3.85 -2.70 -15.97
CA LEU A 83 -3.65 -1.62 -14.99
C LEU A 83 -4.64 -0.47 -15.19
N LYS A 84 -4.90 -0.05 -16.42
CA LYS A 84 -5.90 0.99 -16.72
C LYS A 84 -7.28 0.59 -16.21
N ALA A 85 -7.72 -0.65 -16.48
CA ALA A 85 -8.98 -1.19 -15.99
C ALA A 85 -9.06 -1.23 -14.45
N GLN A 86 -7.90 -1.31 -13.79
CA GLN A 86 -7.77 -1.29 -12.33
C GLN A 86 -7.63 0.12 -11.74
N GLY A 87 -7.78 1.17 -12.55
CA GLY A 87 -7.79 2.57 -12.12
C GLY A 87 -6.42 3.24 -12.09
N PHE A 88 -5.38 2.63 -12.68
CA PHE A 88 -4.09 3.27 -12.86
C PHE A 88 -4.12 4.25 -14.03
N LYS A 89 -3.51 5.41 -13.83
CA LYS A 89 -3.17 6.36 -14.89
C LYS A 89 -1.78 6.00 -15.42
N ILE A 90 -1.75 5.46 -16.64
CA ILE A 90 -0.52 4.97 -17.27
C ILE A 90 0.05 6.00 -18.23
N THR A 91 1.33 6.31 -18.06
CA THR A 91 2.16 6.94 -19.10
C THR A 91 2.95 5.85 -19.79
N ASP A 92 2.68 5.64 -21.07
CA ASP A 92 3.30 4.57 -21.86
C ASP A 92 4.53 5.08 -22.62
N PHE A 93 5.68 4.44 -22.44
CA PHE A 93 6.95 4.82 -23.05
C PHE A 93 7.64 3.62 -23.70
N SER A 94 7.60 3.58 -25.03
CA SER A 94 8.32 2.58 -25.81
C SER A 94 9.77 2.99 -26.07
N THR A 95 10.71 2.08 -25.86
CA THR A 95 12.16 2.30 -26.05
C THR A 95 12.83 1.08 -26.67
N PRO A 96 13.69 1.24 -27.70
CA PRO A 96 14.45 0.11 -28.25
C PRO A 96 15.51 -0.43 -27.27
N ASP A 97 15.85 0.33 -26.23
CA ASP A 97 16.83 -0.04 -25.21
C ASP A 97 16.16 -0.14 -23.83
N ILE A 98 15.42 -1.23 -23.63
CA ILE A 98 14.77 -1.53 -22.35
C ILE A 98 15.79 -1.95 -21.27
N GLU A 99 16.96 -2.44 -21.67
CA GLU A 99 17.99 -2.92 -20.76
C GLU A 99 18.63 -1.76 -19.98
N THR A 100 18.91 -0.64 -20.65
CA THR A 100 19.35 0.58 -19.97
C THR A 100 18.33 1.09 -18.95
N VAL A 101 17.02 0.90 -19.17
CA VAL A 101 15.99 1.27 -18.19
C VAL A 101 16.07 0.38 -16.96
N LYS A 102 16.16 -0.95 -17.14
CA LYS A 102 16.30 -1.91 -16.03
C LYS A 102 17.52 -1.60 -15.17
N GLN A 103 18.66 -1.34 -15.79
CA GLN A 103 19.90 -0.95 -15.12
C GLN A 103 19.74 0.37 -14.36
N LYS A 104 19.13 1.38 -14.98
CA LYS A 104 18.87 2.68 -14.34
C LYS A 104 18.04 2.54 -13.05
N TYR A 105 17.11 1.59 -13.02
CA TYR A 105 16.27 1.32 -11.86
C TYR A 105 16.78 0.17 -10.97
N ASN A 106 17.99 -0.33 -11.22
CA ASN A 106 18.65 -1.41 -10.48
C ASN A 106 17.78 -2.67 -10.37
N VAL A 107 17.10 -3.03 -11.46
CA VAL A 107 16.41 -4.33 -11.55
C VAL A 107 17.47 -5.43 -11.62
N PRO A 108 17.50 -6.39 -10.69
CA PRO A 108 18.44 -7.51 -10.76
C PRO A 108 18.16 -8.41 -11.97
N ASP A 109 19.20 -8.91 -12.65
CA ASP A 109 19.08 -9.73 -13.86
C ASP A 109 18.18 -10.96 -13.65
N ASN A 110 18.30 -11.62 -12.49
CA ASN A 110 17.49 -12.80 -12.14
C ASN A 110 16.02 -12.48 -11.84
N LEU A 111 15.65 -11.19 -11.76
CA LEU A 111 14.29 -10.71 -11.57
C LEU A 111 13.72 -10.03 -12.82
N SER A 112 14.48 -10.00 -13.92
CA SER A 112 14.14 -9.31 -15.16
C SER A 112 12.96 -9.97 -15.89
N SER A 113 12.12 -9.14 -16.51
CA SER A 113 10.98 -9.54 -17.35
C SER A 113 10.95 -8.74 -18.67
N CYS A 114 9.79 -8.53 -19.30
CA CYS A 114 9.66 -7.85 -20.59
C CYS A 114 9.53 -6.32 -20.49
N HIS A 115 9.09 -5.79 -19.34
CA HIS A 115 8.88 -4.36 -19.12
C HIS A 115 9.15 -3.96 -17.66
N THR A 116 9.40 -2.66 -17.46
CA THR A 116 9.62 -2.06 -16.15
C THR A 116 8.69 -0.86 -16.00
N ALA A 117 7.96 -0.78 -14.89
CA ALA A 117 7.11 0.37 -14.56
C ALA A 117 7.54 1.04 -13.26
N ILE A 118 7.33 2.35 -13.18
CA ILE A 118 7.59 3.16 -11.98
C ILE A 118 6.25 3.66 -11.44
N ALA A 119 5.80 3.06 -10.34
CA ALA A 119 4.54 3.36 -9.69
C ALA A 119 4.79 4.06 -8.34
N ASN A 120 4.51 5.36 -8.26
CA ASN A 120 4.74 6.19 -7.06
C ASN A 120 6.12 5.97 -6.38
N GLY A 121 7.17 5.78 -7.19
CA GLY A 121 8.55 5.59 -6.72
C GLY A 121 8.96 4.13 -6.50
N TYR A 122 8.05 3.16 -6.62
CA TYR A 122 8.38 1.74 -6.63
C TYR A 122 8.63 1.23 -8.04
N VAL A 123 9.59 0.32 -8.17
CA VAL A 123 9.86 -0.41 -9.41
C VAL A 123 8.91 -1.62 -9.50
N ILE A 124 8.23 -1.77 -10.62
CA ILE A 124 7.34 -2.89 -10.90
C ILE A 124 7.86 -3.57 -12.16
N GLU A 125 8.40 -4.78 -12.00
CA GLU A 125 9.07 -5.52 -13.07
C GLU A 125 8.20 -6.68 -13.54
N GLY A 126 7.86 -6.68 -14.83
CA GLY A 126 7.04 -7.73 -15.44
C GLY A 126 5.57 -7.71 -15.02
N HIS A 127 4.90 -8.84 -15.27
CA HIS A 127 3.44 -8.98 -15.20
C HIS A 127 2.90 -9.09 -13.76
N VAL A 128 3.26 -8.13 -12.90
CA VAL A 128 2.78 -8.05 -11.51
C VAL A 128 1.28 -7.70 -11.49
N PRO A 129 0.43 -8.43 -10.75
CA PRO A 129 -0.99 -8.11 -10.64
C PRO A 129 -1.25 -6.75 -9.98
N ALA A 130 -2.20 -5.99 -10.54
CA ALA A 130 -2.63 -4.70 -10.01
C ALA A 130 -2.99 -4.72 -8.51
N GLY A 131 -3.54 -5.83 -8.00
CA GLY A 131 -3.84 -6.01 -6.58
C GLY A 131 -2.59 -5.96 -5.70
N ASP A 132 -1.51 -6.61 -6.13
CA ASP A 132 -0.24 -6.61 -5.42
C ASP A 132 0.44 -5.22 -5.48
N ILE A 133 0.34 -4.53 -6.62
CA ILE A 133 0.82 -3.15 -6.76
C ILE A 133 0.04 -2.21 -5.83
N LYS A 134 -1.30 -2.32 -5.78
CA LYS A 134 -2.13 -1.52 -4.86
C LYS A 134 -1.74 -1.79 -3.40
N ARG A 135 -1.53 -3.06 -3.03
CA ARG A 135 -1.08 -3.44 -1.69
C ARG A 135 0.28 -2.83 -1.36
N LEU A 136 1.25 -2.91 -2.28
CA LEU A 136 2.56 -2.28 -2.13
C LEU A 136 2.45 -0.76 -1.86
N LEU A 137 1.63 -0.07 -2.65
CA LEU A 137 1.44 1.38 -2.54
C LEU A 137 0.70 1.78 -1.25
N GLN A 138 -0.11 0.88 -0.70
CA GLN A 138 -0.80 1.08 0.58
C GLN A 138 0.13 0.83 1.77
N GLU A 139 0.82 -0.31 1.79
CA GLU A 139 1.68 -0.75 2.90
C GLU A 139 3.00 0.01 2.95
N LYS A 140 3.50 0.46 1.79
CA LYS A 140 4.77 1.19 1.62
C LYS A 140 5.95 0.53 2.34
N PRO A 141 6.20 -0.78 2.12
CA PRO A 141 7.35 -1.45 2.72
C PRO A 141 8.67 -0.84 2.21
N ASN A 142 9.74 -1.02 2.99
CA ASN A 142 11.08 -0.58 2.64
C ASN A 142 11.73 -1.55 1.62
N VAL A 143 11.21 -1.53 0.40
CA VAL A 143 11.70 -2.30 -0.75
C VAL A 143 11.89 -1.37 -1.93
N VAL A 144 12.65 -1.79 -2.93
CA VAL A 144 12.78 -1.09 -4.21
C VAL A 144 11.55 -1.35 -5.07
N GLY A 145 11.06 -2.59 -5.08
CA GLY A 145 10.03 -2.96 -6.03
C GLY A 145 9.47 -4.37 -5.88
N LEU A 146 8.56 -4.67 -6.80
CA LEU A 146 8.01 -6.00 -7.03
C LEU A 146 8.43 -6.50 -8.41
N SER A 147 8.61 -7.81 -8.54
CA SER A 147 8.89 -8.48 -9.80
C SER A 147 8.04 -9.74 -9.97
N VAL A 148 7.56 -9.96 -11.19
CA VAL A 148 7.24 -11.29 -11.71
C VAL A 148 8.27 -11.59 -12.80
N PRO A 149 9.32 -12.39 -12.49
CA PRO A 149 10.38 -12.67 -13.45
C PRO A 149 9.88 -13.47 -14.65
N GLN A 150 10.61 -13.38 -15.76
CA GLN A 150 10.28 -14.07 -17.02
C GLN A 150 8.88 -13.65 -17.53
N MET A 151 8.05 -14.58 -18.00
CA MET A 151 6.68 -14.32 -18.50
C MET A 151 5.77 -15.54 -18.28
N PRO A 152 5.34 -15.84 -17.03
CA PRO A 152 4.47 -16.99 -16.76
C PRO A 152 3.09 -16.82 -17.41
N VAL A 153 2.57 -17.90 -18.01
CA VAL A 153 1.24 -17.90 -18.65
C VAL A 153 0.16 -17.72 -17.58
N GLY A 154 -0.85 -16.90 -17.87
CA GLY A 154 -1.93 -16.60 -16.95
C GLY A 154 -1.67 -15.44 -15.99
N THR A 155 -0.48 -14.83 -16.05
CA THR A 155 -0.25 -13.49 -15.48
C THR A 155 -1.01 -12.43 -16.29
N PRO A 156 -1.33 -11.25 -15.73
CA PRO A 156 -2.14 -10.26 -16.43
C PRO A 156 -1.47 -9.77 -17.72
N GLY A 157 -2.14 -9.87 -18.86
CA GLY A 157 -1.56 -9.61 -20.18
C GLY A 157 -0.83 -10.80 -20.83
N MET A 158 -0.79 -11.96 -20.16
CA MET A 158 -0.24 -13.23 -20.64
C MET A 158 -1.30 -14.36 -20.58
N GLU A 159 -2.58 -14.03 -20.59
CA GLU A 159 -3.67 -14.99 -20.56
C GLU A 159 -3.70 -15.81 -21.87
N MET A 160 -3.75 -17.14 -21.75
CA MET A 160 -3.90 -18.04 -22.89
C MET A 160 -4.98 -19.08 -22.61
N GLY A 161 -6.22 -18.72 -22.92
CA GLY A 161 -7.39 -19.55 -22.63
C GLY A 161 -7.51 -19.81 -21.13
N ASN A 162 -7.63 -21.09 -20.75
CA ASN A 162 -7.81 -21.50 -19.35
C ASN A 162 -6.50 -21.86 -18.63
N ARG A 163 -5.36 -21.86 -19.33
CA ARG A 163 -4.08 -22.25 -18.72
C ARG A 163 -3.57 -21.14 -17.81
N LYS A 164 -3.19 -21.50 -16.57
CA LYS A 164 -2.45 -20.63 -15.66
C LYS A 164 -1.26 -21.38 -15.08
N ASP A 165 -0.07 -20.86 -15.31
CA ASP A 165 1.14 -21.39 -14.69
C ASP A 165 1.25 -20.82 -13.26
N PRO A 166 1.76 -21.60 -12.28
CA PRO A 166 2.03 -21.06 -10.96
C PRO A 166 3.14 -20.01 -11.03
N PHE A 167 2.99 -18.91 -10.31
CA PHE A 167 4.01 -17.88 -10.23
C PHE A 167 4.04 -17.22 -8.84
N SER A 168 5.15 -16.54 -8.55
CA SER A 168 5.30 -15.74 -7.33
C SER A 168 5.58 -14.30 -7.71
N VAL A 169 5.01 -13.38 -6.93
CA VAL A 169 5.41 -11.98 -6.93
C VAL A 169 6.50 -11.83 -5.89
N LEU A 170 7.65 -11.35 -6.31
CA LEU A 170 8.84 -11.21 -5.48
C LEU A 170 9.05 -9.74 -5.14
N SER A 171 9.29 -9.42 -3.87
CA SER A 171 9.79 -8.11 -3.48
C SER A 171 11.32 -8.13 -3.45
N PHE A 172 11.95 -7.03 -3.86
CA PHE A 172 13.40 -6.87 -3.79
C PHE A 172 13.82 -5.51 -3.22
N ASP A 173 14.92 -5.48 -2.48
CA ASP A 173 15.46 -4.26 -1.85
C ASP A 173 16.78 -3.78 -2.50
N ARG A 174 17.36 -2.70 -1.95
CA ARG A 174 18.62 -2.11 -2.46
C ARG A 174 19.84 -2.99 -2.26
N ASN A 175 19.76 -4.02 -1.41
CA ASN A 175 20.81 -4.97 -1.16
C ASN A 175 20.64 -6.25 -2.01
N ASN A 176 19.70 -6.22 -2.97
CA ASN A 176 19.28 -7.38 -3.77
C ASN A 176 18.74 -8.54 -2.91
N SER A 177 18.26 -8.25 -1.69
CA SER A 177 17.52 -9.24 -0.90
C SER A 177 16.16 -9.46 -1.54
N VAL A 178 15.76 -10.73 -1.68
CA VAL A 178 14.51 -11.13 -2.33
C VAL A 178 13.63 -11.89 -1.36
N ALA A 179 12.34 -11.55 -1.32
CA ALA A 179 11.34 -12.26 -0.54
C ALA A 179 10.06 -12.47 -1.36
N VAL A 180 9.29 -13.52 -1.03
CA VAL A 180 7.99 -13.75 -1.64
C VAL A 180 7.00 -12.73 -1.08
N PHE A 181 6.45 -11.89 -1.94
CA PHE A 181 5.38 -10.95 -1.61
C PHE A 181 4.02 -11.64 -1.72
N ASN A 182 3.78 -12.39 -2.79
CA ASN A 182 2.55 -13.15 -2.99
C ASN A 182 2.82 -14.40 -3.87
N GLN A 183 1.93 -15.39 -3.81
CA GLN A 183 2.03 -16.60 -4.61
C GLN A 183 0.68 -16.98 -5.24
N TYR A 184 0.70 -17.26 -6.52
CA TYR A 184 -0.46 -17.65 -7.31
C TYR A 184 -0.31 -19.12 -7.72
N ARG A 185 -1.36 -19.90 -7.48
CA ARG A 185 -1.42 -21.30 -7.90
C ARG A 185 -1.78 -21.37 -9.38
N GLY A 186 -1.22 -22.37 -10.05
CA GLY A 186 -1.59 -22.69 -11.42
C GLY A 186 -2.94 -23.41 -11.52
N GLU A 187 -3.50 -23.40 -12.72
CA GLU A 187 -4.68 -24.15 -13.13
C GLU A 187 -4.30 -24.87 -14.44
N SER A 188 -4.35 -26.21 -14.39
CA SER A 188 -3.98 -27.13 -15.47
C SER A 188 -5.20 -27.66 -16.21
#